data_AF-A0A1Q9ERH2-F1
#
_entry.id   AF-A0A1Q9ERH2-F1
#
_cell.length_a   1.000
_cell.length_b   1.000
_cell.length_c   1.000
_cell.angle_alpha   90.00
_cell.angle_beta   90.00
_cell.angle_gamma   90.00
#
_symmetry.space_group_name_H-M   'P 1'
#
loop_
_entity.id
_entity.type
_entity.pdbx_description
1 polymer ?
#
loop_
_entity_poly.entity_id
_entity_poly.type
_entity_poly.pdbx_seq_one_letter_code
_entity_poly.pdbx_strand_id
1 'polypeptide(L)'
;MDFEVALLGPPSPSSPSRPRPAPLVELVLELQEELRAYLFLFMEVTCLGQAAPSCSRLRNGLWADAAFWKAYAGVCLKEHWREANAAVLRERFRVWLFHLEGDWEKDFAEVIEQDSRSEFGANFLQLLQDARYIASGLMPTDRGPRVDEFAKLACSLLKQYNPKQLDERWAAESLLSKVEQRNDVFADDQVSQVASAFAESLERSMLEQHLEGADEAHWTEPLPEGAWQTWELEEEDQSEEESFPGMHTDFGDWSPPAAAEESETDQLMAR
;
A
#
# COMPACT_ATOMS: atom_id res chain seq x y z
N MET A 1 -73.00 -8.95 38.89
CA MET A 1 -72.25 -9.85 37.98
C MET A 1 -71.50 -8.93 37.05
N ASP A 2 -70.32 -8.51 37.50
CA ASP A 2 -69.46 -7.58 36.77
C ASP A 2 -68.66 -8.38 35.75
N PHE A 3 -68.81 -8.03 34.47
CA PHE A 3 -68.03 -8.61 33.38
C PHE A 3 -66.71 -7.84 33.30
N GLU A 4 -65.65 -8.49 33.78
CA GLU A 4 -64.27 -8.06 33.59
C GLU A 4 -63.91 -8.23 32.11
N VAL A 5 -64.03 -7.14 31.34
CA VAL A 5 -63.62 -7.08 29.94
C VAL A 5 -62.09 -7.03 29.91
N ALA A 6 -61.46 -8.19 29.72
CA ALA A 6 -60.03 -8.31 29.49
C ALA A 6 -59.66 -7.57 28.18
N LEU A 7 -59.12 -6.35 28.33
CA LEU A 7 -58.52 -5.59 27.24
C LEU A 7 -57.27 -6.34 26.76
N LEU A 8 -57.44 -7.15 25.71
CA LEU A 8 -56.33 -7.75 24.96
C LEU A 8 -55.44 -6.62 24.44
N GLY A 9 -54.29 -6.43 25.08
CA GLY A 9 -53.27 -5.48 24.64
C GLY A 9 -52.82 -5.80 23.21
N PRO A 10 -52.40 -4.79 22.44
CA PRO A 10 -51.95 -4.98 21.07
C PRO A 10 -50.81 -6.02 21.02
N PRO A 11 -50.79 -6.89 20.00
CA PRO A 11 -49.74 -7.90 19.88
C PRO A 11 -48.38 -7.23 19.89
N SER A 12 -47.51 -7.63 20.81
CA SER A 12 -46.13 -7.15 20.88
C SER A 12 -45.50 -7.28 19.49
N PRO A 13 -44.83 -6.24 18.97
CA PRO A 13 -44.19 -6.29 17.66
C PRO A 13 -43.25 -7.49 17.64
N SER A 14 -43.46 -8.40 16.68
CA SER A 14 -42.62 -9.59 16.52
C SER A 14 -41.17 -9.16 16.41
N SER A 15 -40.35 -9.60 17.37
CA SER A 15 -38.92 -9.29 17.40
C SER A 15 -38.33 -9.60 16.02
N PRO A 16 -37.59 -8.65 15.41
CA PRO A 16 -36.99 -8.88 14.10
C PRO A 16 -36.11 -10.14 14.16
N SER A 17 -36.40 -11.11 13.29
CA SER A 17 -35.61 -12.32 13.16
C SER A 17 -34.17 -11.94 12.82
N ARG A 18 -33.19 -12.41 13.60
CA ARG A 18 -31.78 -12.12 13.31
C ARG A 18 -31.44 -12.63 11.90
N PRO A 19 -30.79 -11.81 11.05
CA PRO A 19 -30.39 -12.25 9.72
C PRO A 19 -29.43 -13.43 9.85
N ARG A 20 -29.66 -14.47 9.04
CA ARG A 20 -28.72 -15.59 8.95
C ARG A 20 -27.43 -15.10 8.28
N PRO A 21 -26.26 -15.49 8.80
CA PRO A 21 -24.99 -15.17 8.15
C PRO A 21 -24.91 -15.85 6.78
N ALA A 22 -24.11 -15.26 5.90
CA ALA A 22 -23.86 -15.84 4.58
C ALA A 22 -23.20 -17.23 4.71
N PRO A 23 -23.56 -18.21 3.87
CA PRO A 23 -23.01 -19.57 3.94
C PRO A 23 -21.48 -19.64 3.93
N LEU A 24 -20.82 -18.73 3.21
CA LEU A 24 -19.35 -18.65 3.16
C LEU A 24 -18.73 -18.29 4.53
N VAL A 25 -19.39 -17.41 5.29
CA VAL A 25 -18.90 -17.02 6.63
C VAL A 25 -18.98 -18.19 7.60
N GLU A 26 -20.05 -19.00 7.51
CA GLU A 26 -20.16 -20.23 8.29
C GLU A 26 -19.04 -21.20 7.93
N LEU A 27 -18.87 -21.48 6.64
CA LEU A 27 -17.83 -22.38 6.15
C LEU A 27 -16.44 -21.97 6.66
N VAL A 28 -16.08 -20.69 6.55
CA VAL A 28 -14.78 -20.18 7.01
C VAL A 28 -14.62 -20.34 8.53
N LEU A 29 -15.68 -20.11 9.30
CA LEU A 29 -15.62 -20.21 10.77
C LEU A 29 -15.70 -21.64 11.30
N GLU A 30 -16.17 -22.59 10.50
CA GLU A 30 -16.18 -24.03 10.81
C GLU A 30 -14.80 -24.69 10.59
N LEU A 31 -13.89 -24.04 9.86
CA LEU A 31 -12.52 -24.51 9.70
C LEU A 31 -11.73 -24.42 11.03
N GLN A 32 -10.82 -25.38 11.23
CA GLN A 32 -9.83 -25.31 12.32
C GLN A 32 -9.00 -24.03 12.23
N GLU A 33 -8.52 -23.53 13.38
CA GLU A 33 -7.76 -22.28 13.48
C GLU A 33 -6.57 -22.25 12.51
N GLU A 34 -5.86 -23.37 12.35
CA GLU A 34 -4.71 -23.51 11.48
C GLU A 34 -5.09 -23.41 10.00
N LEU A 35 -6.23 -23.99 9.60
CA LEU A 35 -6.74 -23.89 8.23
C LEU A 35 -7.26 -22.50 7.93
N ARG A 36 -7.92 -21.84 8.89
CA ARG A 36 -8.29 -20.42 8.79
C ARG A 36 -7.04 -19.57 8.61
N ALA A 37 -6.06 -19.72 9.49
CA ALA A 37 -4.79 -19.01 9.41
C ALA A 37 -4.13 -19.20 8.04
N TYR A 38 -4.03 -20.44 7.56
CA TYR A 38 -3.48 -20.76 6.25
C TYR A 38 -4.23 -20.07 5.10
N LEU A 39 -5.56 -20.11 5.10
CA LEU A 39 -6.38 -19.41 4.10
C LEU A 39 -6.11 -17.89 4.11
N PHE A 40 -6.01 -17.29 5.29
CA PHE A 40 -5.73 -15.86 5.44
C PHE A 40 -4.26 -15.51 5.19
N LEU A 41 -3.31 -16.47 5.14
CA LEU A 41 -1.91 -16.19 4.78
C LEU A 41 -1.77 -15.89 3.29
N PHE A 42 -2.63 -16.48 2.44
CA PHE A 42 -2.71 -16.14 1.02
C PHE A 42 -3.49 -14.86 0.74
N MET A 43 -4.21 -14.35 1.74
CA MET A 43 -4.86 -13.06 1.65
C MET A 43 -3.98 -12.00 2.31
N GLU A 44 -3.96 -10.79 1.76
CA GLU A 44 -3.26 -9.68 2.41
C GLU A 44 -3.83 -9.43 3.81
N VAL A 45 -2.98 -9.05 4.77
CA VAL A 45 -3.40 -8.63 6.13
C VAL A 45 -4.51 -7.58 6.09
N THR A 46 -4.51 -6.72 5.06
CA THR A 46 -5.55 -5.72 4.81
C THR A 46 -6.94 -6.36 4.68
N CYS A 47 -7.05 -7.49 3.98
CA CYS A 47 -8.31 -8.22 3.82
C CYS A 47 -8.83 -8.75 5.16
N LEU A 48 -7.94 -9.23 6.03
CA LEU A 48 -8.30 -9.65 7.38
C LEU A 48 -8.83 -8.47 8.22
N GLY A 49 -8.19 -7.30 8.11
CA GLY A 49 -8.65 -6.07 8.74
C GLY A 49 -10.02 -5.60 8.26
N GLN A 50 -10.30 -5.73 6.96
CA GLN A 50 -11.58 -5.36 6.34
C GLN A 50 -12.70 -6.38 6.59
N ALA A 51 -12.36 -7.66 6.77
CA ALA A 51 -13.31 -8.71 7.10
C ALA A 51 -13.88 -8.56 8.54
N ALA A 52 -13.09 -8.03 9.47
CA ALA A 52 -13.51 -7.84 10.85
C ALA A 52 -14.75 -6.93 11.02
N PRO A 53 -14.82 -5.72 10.42
CA PRO A 53 -16.00 -4.86 10.56
C PRO A 53 -17.22 -5.33 9.76
N SER A 54 -17.05 -6.16 8.73
CA SER A 54 -18.16 -6.59 7.87
C SER A 54 -19.11 -7.59 8.54
N CYS A 55 -18.61 -8.37 9.50
CA CYS A 55 -19.41 -9.38 10.20
C CYS A 55 -18.93 -9.58 11.64
N SER A 56 -19.84 -9.46 12.62
CA SER A 56 -19.52 -9.71 14.04
C SER A 56 -19.02 -11.13 14.31
N ARG A 57 -19.44 -12.11 13.51
CA ARG A 57 -18.94 -13.48 13.62
C ARG A 57 -17.50 -13.61 13.13
N LEU A 58 -17.17 -13.03 11.98
CA LEU A 58 -15.78 -12.97 11.49
C LEU A 58 -14.90 -12.20 12.47
N ARG A 59 -15.39 -11.07 13.01
CA ARG A 59 -14.70 -10.35 14.07
C ARG A 59 -14.37 -11.24 15.26
N ASN A 60 -15.33 -12.02 15.74
CA ASN A 60 -15.12 -12.85 16.92
C ASN A 60 -14.24 -14.06 16.65
N GLY A 61 -14.40 -14.69 15.48
CA GLY A 61 -13.67 -15.91 15.10
C GLY A 61 -12.34 -15.68 14.38
N LEU A 62 -11.98 -14.44 14.05
CA LEU A 62 -10.68 -14.10 13.46
C LEU A 62 -10.01 -12.98 14.25
N TRP A 63 -10.64 -11.80 14.27
CA TRP A 63 -10.01 -10.60 14.81
C TRP A 63 -9.82 -10.62 16.34
N ALA A 64 -10.78 -11.18 17.07
CA ALA A 64 -10.76 -11.30 18.53
C ALA A 64 -10.33 -12.68 19.04
N ASP A 65 -10.04 -13.62 18.14
CA ASP A 65 -9.67 -14.99 18.47
C ASP A 65 -8.15 -15.12 18.65
N ALA A 66 -7.70 -15.29 19.90
CA ALA A 66 -6.28 -15.42 20.22
C ALA A 66 -5.66 -16.68 19.63
N ALA A 67 -6.43 -17.77 19.49
CA ALA A 67 -5.93 -19.02 18.91
C ALA A 67 -5.66 -18.83 17.42
N PHE A 68 -6.56 -18.16 16.70
CA PHE A 68 -6.35 -17.74 15.31
C PHE A 68 -5.07 -16.92 15.16
N TRP A 69 -4.84 -15.88 15.99
CA TRP A 69 -3.63 -15.04 15.86
C TRP A 69 -2.33 -15.80 16.15
N LYS A 70 -2.35 -16.78 17.06
CA LYS A 70 -1.20 -17.66 17.31
C LYS A 70 -0.88 -18.53 16.09
N ALA A 71 -1.91 -19.07 15.45
CA ALA A 71 -1.74 -19.86 14.23
C ALA A 71 -1.31 -18.98 13.04
N TYR A 72 -1.92 -17.81 12.87
CA TYR A 72 -1.68 -16.88 11.76
C TYR A 72 -0.29 -16.26 11.78
N ALA A 73 0.11 -15.70 12.92
CA ALA A 73 1.43 -15.08 13.04
C ALA A 73 2.56 -16.11 13.21
N GLY A 74 2.21 -17.35 13.60
CA GLY A 74 3.14 -18.48 13.66
C GLY A 74 4.37 -18.21 14.52
N VAL A 75 5.55 -18.40 13.91
CA VAL A 75 6.85 -18.27 14.58
C VAL A 75 7.18 -16.86 15.04
N CYS A 76 6.60 -15.85 14.40
CA CYS A 76 6.85 -14.43 14.70
C CYS A 76 6.40 -14.06 16.11
N LEU A 77 5.42 -14.79 16.66
CA LEU A 77 4.92 -14.58 18.02
C LEU A 77 5.33 -15.68 19.00
N LYS A 78 6.28 -16.56 18.66
CA LYS A 78 6.59 -17.76 19.47
C LYS A 78 6.93 -17.43 20.92
N GLU A 79 7.67 -16.34 21.15
CA GLU A 79 8.04 -15.86 22.49
C GLU A 79 6.82 -15.32 23.28
N HIS A 80 5.79 -14.89 22.55
CA HIS A 80 4.59 -14.23 23.03
C HIS A 80 3.38 -15.18 23.11
N TRP A 81 3.51 -16.48 22.80
CA TRP A 81 2.38 -17.43 22.82
C TRP A 81 1.70 -17.59 24.20
N ARG A 82 2.38 -17.19 25.27
CA ARG A 82 1.79 -17.15 26.63
C ARG A 82 0.77 -16.02 26.79
N GLU A 83 0.80 -15.02 25.92
CA GLU A 83 -0.21 -13.98 25.88
C GLU A 83 -1.58 -14.58 25.51
N ALA A 84 -2.58 -14.27 26.33
CA ALA A 84 -3.94 -14.80 26.15
C ALA A 84 -4.84 -13.88 25.31
N ASN A 85 -4.43 -12.64 25.08
CA ASN A 85 -5.28 -11.61 24.50
C ASN A 85 -4.95 -11.38 23.01
N ALA A 86 -5.93 -11.60 22.14
CA ALA A 86 -5.83 -11.36 20.70
C ALA A 86 -5.39 -9.93 20.36
N ALA A 87 -5.79 -8.92 21.14
CA ALA A 87 -5.37 -7.55 20.91
C ALA A 87 -3.86 -7.36 21.09
N VAL A 88 -3.27 -8.02 22.10
CA VAL A 88 -1.82 -7.95 22.34
C VAL A 88 -1.07 -8.70 21.25
N LEU A 89 -1.54 -9.89 20.87
CA LEU A 89 -0.95 -10.66 19.76
C LEU A 89 -1.02 -9.90 18.43
N ARG A 90 -2.14 -9.22 18.13
CA ARG A 90 -2.27 -8.35 16.95
C ARG A 90 -1.29 -7.20 16.96
N GLU A 91 -1.11 -6.57 18.12
CA GLU A 91 -0.18 -5.47 18.27
C GLU A 91 1.26 -5.94 18.08
N ARG A 92 1.65 -7.06 18.68
CA ARG A 92 2.96 -7.68 18.44
C ARG A 92 3.17 -8.04 16.98
N PHE A 93 2.16 -8.63 16.35
CA PHE A 93 2.23 -8.97 14.93
C PHE A 93 2.35 -7.74 14.05
N ARG A 94 1.65 -6.64 14.35
CA ARG A 94 1.81 -5.35 13.65
C ARG A 94 3.23 -4.85 13.78
N VAL A 95 3.76 -4.77 15.00
CA VAL A 95 5.11 -4.28 15.26
C VAL A 95 6.14 -5.11 14.49
N TRP A 96 6.01 -6.44 14.51
CA TRP A 96 6.86 -7.34 13.71
C TRP A 96 6.70 -7.12 12.20
N LEU A 97 5.46 -7.09 11.70
CA LEU A 97 5.13 -7.00 10.27
C LEU A 97 5.71 -5.74 9.63
N PHE A 98 5.69 -4.63 10.35
CA PHE A 98 6.18 -3.32 9.88
C PHE A 98 7.60 -3.00 10.35
N HIS A 99 8.32 -3.97 10.91
CA HIS A 99 9.68 -3.81 11.44
C HIS A 99 9.82 -2.67 12.46
N LEU A 100 8.82 -2.49 13.33
CA LEU A 100 8.77 -1.45 14.37
C LEU A 100 9.34 -1.93 15.73
N GLU A 101 10.04 -3.06 15.74
CA GLU A 101 10.66 -3.63 16.93
C GLU A 101 11.94 -2.85 17.30
N GLY A 102 12.31 -2.82 18.58
CA GLY A 102 13.59 -2.23 19.00
C GLY A 102 13.71 -0.73 18.72
N ASP A 103 14.85 -0.32 18.16
CA ASP A 103 15.20 1.05 17.74
C ASP A 103 15.09 1.19 16.20
N TRP A 104 13.95 0.74 15.65
CA TRP A 104 13.69 0.67 14.21
C TRP A 104 13.99 1.97 13.44
N GLU A 105 13.84 3.14 14.06
CA GLU A 105 14.15 4.42 13.41
C GLU A 105 15.64 4.56 13.12
N LYS A 106 16.50 4.03 14.00
CA LYS A 106 17.95 4.04 13.83
C LYS A 106 18.39 2.98 12.83
N ASP A 107 17.78 1.79 12.91
CA ASP A 107 18.05 0.71 11.96
C ASP A 107 17.69 1.17 10.54
N PHE A 108 16.57 1.88 10.37
CA PHE A 108 16.20 2.48 9.08
C PHE A 108 17.17 3.58 8.65
N ALA A 109 17.63 4.44 9.56
CA ALA A 109 18.64 5.44 9.26
C ALA A 109 19.98 4.82 8.80
N GLU A 110 20.39 3.71 9.42
CA GLU A 110 21.59 2.95 9.03
C GLU A 110 21.46 2.35 7.63
N VAL A 111 20.29 1.81 7.29
CA VAL A 111 20.00 1.32 5.92
C VAL A 111 20.15 2.45 4.90
N ILE A 112 19.59 3.64 5.16
CA ILE A 112 19.73 4.80 4.28
C ILE A 112 21.22 5.19 4.12
N GLU A 113 21.97 5.23 5.22
CA GLU A 113 23.39 5.60 5.22
C GLU A 113 24.24 4.56 4.46
N GLN A 114 23.94 3.28 4.62
CA GLN A 114 24.60 2.18 3.93
C GLN A 114 24.33 2.23 2.42
N ASP A 115 23.07 2.39 2.02
CA ASP A 115 22.69 2.48 0.61
C ASP A 115 23.29 3.74 -0.05
N SER A 116 23.34 4.86 0.66
CA SER A 116 23.98 6.10 0.17
C SER A 116 25.50 5.96 -0.05
N ARG A 117 26.14 4.99 0.62
CA ARG A 117 27.57 4.68 0.47
C ARG A 117 27.85 3.60 -0.57
N SER A 118 26.81 2.97 -1.12
CA SER A 118 26.94 1.94 -2.14
C SER A 118 27.65 2.50 -3.39
N GLU A 119 28.53 1.70 -4.00
CA GLU A 119 29.22 2.06 -5.23
C GLU A 119 28.27 2.27 -6.43
N PHE A 120 27.06 1.71 -6.33
CA PHE A 120 26.01 1.83 -7.34
C PHE A 120 25.06 3.01 -7.10
N GLY A 121 25.27 3.78 -6.03
CA GLY A 121 24.33 4.77 -5.54
C GLY A 121 23.20 4.15 -4.71
N ALA A 122 22.43 5.01 -4.03
CA ALA A 122 21.28 4.59 -3.25
C ALA A 122 20.12 4.20 -4.17
N ASN A 123 19.44 3.09 -3.84
CA ASN A 123 18.19 2.71 -4.49
C ASN A 123 17.02 3.45 -3.83
N PHE A 124 16.79 4.72 -4.24
CA PHE A 124 15.76 5.54 -3.60
C PHE A 124 14.34 4.99 -3.83
N LEU A 125 14.09 4.28 -4.95
CA LEU A 125 12.82 3.58 -5.15
C LEU A 125 12.51 2.63 -3.99
N GLN A 126 13.47 1.77 -3.61
CA GLN A 126 13.31 0.85 -2.49
C GLN A 126 13.19 1.60 -1.15
N LEU A 127 14.08 2.56 -0.88
CA LEU A 127 14.07 3.32 0.38
C LEU A 127 12.76 4.09 0.61
N LEU A 128 12.18 4.68 -0.46
CA LEU A 128 10.90 5.37 -0.40
C LEU A 128 9.73 4.39 -0.20
N GLN A 129 9.80 3.20 -0.81
CA GLN A 129 8.81 2.14 -0.59
C GLN A 129 8.86 1.61 0.85
N ASP A 130 10.05 1.41 1.41
CA ASP A 130 10.25 0.98 2.79
C ASP A 130 9.76 2.04 3.77
N ALA A 131 10.08 3.31 3.54
CA ALA A 131 9.53 4.42 4.32
C ALA A 131 7.99 4.42 4.28
N ARG A 132 7.38 4.26 3.10
CA ARG A 132 5.92 4.20 2.96
C ARG A 132 5.34 2.99 3.70
N TYR A 133 6.03 1.85 3.65
CA TYR A 133 5.63 0.63 4.34
C TYR A 133 5.61 0.84 5.86
N ILE A 134 6.71 1.37 6.42
CA ILE A 134 6.82 1.75 7.84
C ILE A 134 5.70 2.74 8.22
N ALA A 135 5.51 3.82 7.45
CA ALA A 135 4.48 4.82 7.70
C ALA A 135 3.06 4.24 7.71
N SER A 136 2.81 3.19 6.92
CA SER A 136 1.53 2.48 6.89
C SER A 136 1.28 1.66 8.18
N GLY A 137 2.36 1.22 8.83
CA GLY A 137 2.32 0.43 10.05
C GLY A 137 2.17 1.20 11.35
N LEU A 138 2.58 2.47 11.37
CA LEU A 138 2.54 3.30 12.57
C LEU A 138 1.12 3.47 13.10
N MET A 139 0.97 3.59 14.42
CA MET A 139 -0.28 3.81 15.15
C MET A 139 -0.19 5.05 16.04
N PRO A 140 -1.32 5.66 16.45
CA PRO A 140 -1.30 6.82 17.35
C PRO A 140 -0.58 6.57 18.69
N THR A 141 -0.46 5.31 19.11
CA THR A 141 0.28 4.89 20.31
C THR A 141 1.79 4.90 20.12
N ASP A 142 2.28 4.88 18.88
CA ASP A 142 3.72 4.93 18.54
C ASP A 142 4.25 6.38 18.53
N ARG A 143 3.36 7.38 18.67
CA ARG A 143 3.68 8.81 18.66
C ARG A 143 4.82 9.15 19.62
N GLY A 144 5.59 10.16 19.25
CA GLY A 144 6.67 10.71 20.05
C GLY A 144 7.99 10.77 19.28
N PRO A 145 9.14 10.74 19.98
CA PRO A 145 10.45 11.03 19.39
C PRO A 145 10.82 10.15 18.18
N ARG A 146 10.32 8.90 18.13
CA ARG A 146 10.61 7.96 17.04
C ARG A 146 9.89 8.34 15.75
N VAL A 147 8.63 8.76 15.84
CA VAL A 147 7.88 9.26 14.69
C VAL A 147 8.46 10.59 14.21
N ASP A 148 8.90 11.45 15.14
CA ASP A 148 9.59 12.69 14.81
C ASP A 148 10.89 12.43 14.05
N GLU A 149 11.68 11.44 14.47
CA GLU A 149 12.91 11.07 13.79
C GLU A 149 12.64 10.46 12.41
N PHE A 150 11.68 9.55 12.32
CA PHE A 150 11.24 8.98 11.05
C PHE A 150 10.77 10.05 10.06
N ALA A 151 10.02 11.06 10.51
CA ALA A 151 9.60 12.17 9.64
C ALA A 151 10.80 12.94 9.07
N LYS A 152 11.87 13.14 9.86
CA LYS A 152 13.12 13.76 9.37
C LYS A 152 13.82 12.87 8.36
N LEU A 153 13.88 11.56 8.59
CA LEU A 153 14.44 10.59 7.64
C LEU A 153 13.67 10.62 6.31
N ALA A 154 12.34 10.65 6.37
CA ALA A 154 11.49 10.79 5.18
C ALA A 154 11.78 12.11 4.44
N CYS A 155 11.89 13.24 5.14
CA CYS A 155 12.28 14.52 4.53
C CYS A 155 13.66 14.45 3.88
N SER A 156 14.61 13.76 4.52
CA SER A 156 15.97 13.58 4.00
C SER A 156 15.98 12.76 2.70
N LEU A 157 15.20 11.67 2.65
CA LEU A 157 15.03 10.86 1.43
C LEU A 157 14.40 11.70 0.30
N LEU A 158 13.31 12.42 0.60
CA LEU A 158 12.64 13.29 -0.36
C LEU A 158 13.54 14.41 -0.90
N LYS A 159 14.50 14.87 -0.09
CA LYS A 159 15.49 15.86 -0.55
C LYS A 159 16.60 15.27 -1.41
N GLN A 160 16.80 13.96 -1.42
CA GLN A 160 17.95 13.34 -2.08
C GLN A 160 17.61 12.51 -3.32
N TYR A 161 16.39 11.97 -3.43
CA TYR A 161 15.98 11.21 -4.62
C TYR A 161 16.03 12.04 -5.90
N ASN A 162 16.02 11.37 -7.05
CA ASN A 162 16.04 12.00 -8.36
C ASN A 162 14.63 12.13 -8.94
N PRO A 163 14.04 13.34 -9.00
CA PRO A 163 12.67 13.49 -9.49
C PRO A 163 12.51 13.35 -11.01
N LYS A 164 13.62 13.26 -11.75
CA LYS A 164 13.62 12.94 -13.19
C LYS A 164 13.31 11.45 -13.43
N GLN A 165 13.55 10.58 -12.44
CA GLN A 165 13.17 9.17 -12.49
C GLN A 165 11.71 9.00 -12.05
N LEU A 166 10.86 8.57 -12.99
CA LEU A 166 9.41 8.56 -12.82
C LEU A 166 8.94 7.60 -11.72
N ASP A 167 9.60 6.45 -11.61
CA ASP A 167 9.37 5.44 -10.59
C ASP A 167 9.74 5.95 -9.19
N GLU A 168 10.89 6.58 -9.02
CA GLU A 168 11.27 7.22 -7.75
C GLU A 168 10.28 8.33 -7.37
N ARG A 169 9.87 9.15 -8.35
CA ARG A 169 8.87 10.20 -8.15
C ARG A 169 7.52 9.63 -7.69
N TRP A 170 7.03 8.55 -8.30
CA TRP A 170 5.79 7.91 -7.88
C TRP A 170 5.88 7.31 -6.48
N ALA A 171 7.04 6.76 -6.11
CA ALA A 171 7.28 6.28 -4.75
C ALA A 171 7.29 7.43 -3.74
N ALA A 172 7.91 8.57 -4.07
CA ALA A 172 7.90 9.77 -3.26
C ALA A 172 6.48 10.36 -3.08
N GLU A 173 5.71 10.48 -4.16
CA GLU A 173 4.30 10.91 -4.11
C GLU A 173 3.45 9.97 -3.24
N SER A 174 3.70 8.67 -3.34
CA SER A 174 3.00 7.66 -2.54
C SER A 174 3.35 7.73 -1.05
N LEU A 175 4.61 8.03 -0.72
CA LEU A 175 5.06 8.26 0.66
C LEU A 175 4.38 9.51 1.23
N LEU A 176 4.42 10.63 0.50
CA LEU A 176 3.75 11.88 0.91
C LEU A 176 2.26 11.65 1.15
N SER A 177 1.56 11.05 0.19
CA SER A 177 0.13 10.76 0.32
C SER A 177 -0.16 9.87 1.52
N LYS A 178 0.72 8.92 1.85
CA LYS A 178 0.57 8.07 3.04
C LYS A 178 0.71 8.88 4.33
N VAL A 179 1.69 9.77 4.41
CA VAL A 179 1.89 10.66 5.58
C VAL A 179 0.70 11.59 5.77
N GLU A 180 0.19 12.20 4.70
CA GLU A 180 -0.99 13.08 4.73
C GLU A 180 -2.27 12.37 5.19
N GLN A 181 -2.47 11.12 4.74
CA GLN A 181 -3.62 10.30 5.14
C GLN A 181 -3.59 9.89 6.63
N ARG A 182 -2.43 9.99 7.29
CA ARG A 182 -2.20 9.52 8.65
C ARG A 182 -2.03 10.67 9.64
N ASN A 183 -2.94 11.64 9.61
CA ASN A 183 -3.02 12.74 10.60
C ASN A 183 -3.32 12.25 12.04
N ASP A 184 -3.72 10.98 12.19
CA ASP A 184 -3.84 10.29 13.46
C ASP A 184 -2.47 9.87 14.03
N VAL A 185 -1.41 9.85 13.23
CA VAL A 185 -0.04 9.51 13.65
C VAL A 185 0.87 10.72 13.57
N PHE A 186 0.89 11.40 12.42
CA PHE A 186 1.77 12.54 12.15
C PHE A 186 1.14 13.86 12.61
N ALA A 187 1.94 14.73 13.20
CA ALA A 187 1.54 16.08 13.54
C ALA A 187 1.54 16.98 12.27
N ASP A 188 0.72 18.03 12.28
CA ASP A 188 0.55 18.92 11.12
C ASP A 188 1.87 19.56 10.66
N ASP A 189 2.78 19.85 11.58
CA ASP A 189 4.11 20.37 11.28
C ASP A 189 4.99 19.34 10.56
N GLN A 190 4.87 18.05 10.92
CA GLN A 190 5.59 16.96 10.26
C GLN A 190 5.06 16.73 8.85
N VAL A 191 3.73 16.69 8.69
CA VAL A 191 3.09 16.58 7.36
C VAL A 191 3.54 17.74 6.47
N SER A 192 3.55 18.97 7.00
CA SER A 192 3.99 20.16 6.28
C SER A 192 5.47 20.11 5.89
N GLN A 193 6.34 19.59 6.75
CA GLN A 193 7.76 19.40 6.46
C GLN A 193 7.99 18.39 5.33
N VAL A 194 7.31 17.25 5.38
CA VAL A 194 7.40 16.20 4.34
C VAL A 194 6.88 16.73 3.00
N ALA A 195 5.75 17.44 3.00
CA ALA A 195 5.20 18.08 1.80
C ALA A 195 6.15 19.14 1.22
N SER A 196 6.76 19.97 2.07
CA SER A 196 7.72 20.98 1.65
C SER A 196 8.98 20.34 1.06
N ALA A 197 9.50 19.27 1.66
CA ALA A 197 10.66 18.54 1.15
C ALA A 197 10.40 17.93 -0.24
N PHE A 198 9.20 17.41 -0.48
CA PHE A 198 8.78 16.93 -1.80
C PHE A 198 8.64 18.07 -2.82
N ALA A 199 8.05 19.21 -2.45
CA ALA A 199 7.95 20.36 -3.34
C ALA A 199 9.33 20.93 -3.72
N GLU A 200 10.23 21.06 -2.74
CA GLU A 200 11.61 21.51 -2.93
C GLU A 200 12.38 20.60 -3.90
N SER A 201 12.18 19.28 -3.84
CA SER A 201 12.86 18.35 -4.76
C SER A 201 12.37 18.53 -6.21
N LEU A 202 11.05 18.69 -6.41
CA LEU A 202 10.47 18.96 -7.73
C LEU A 202 10.97 20.31 -8.29
N GLU A 203 11.00 21.36 -7.46
CA GLU A 203 11.52 22.66 -7.86
C GLU A 203 12.98 22.58 -8.31
N ARG A 204 13.83 21.90 -7.52
CA ARG A 204 15.22 21.66 -7.88
C ARG A 204 15.36 20.97 -9.23
N SER A 205 14.61 19.89 -9.47
CA SER A 205 14.64 19.15 -10.74
C SER A 205 14.24 20.03 -11.94
N MET A 206 13.20 20.87 -11.77
CA MET A 206 12.79 21.82 -12.81
C MET A 206 13.90 22.84 -13.11
N LEU A 207 14.54 23.40 -12.08
CA LEU A 207 15.64 24.35 -12.27
C LEU A 207 16.85 23.72 -12.96
N GLU A 208 17.21 22.49 -12.59
CA GLU A 208 18.30 21.73 -13.23
C GLU A 208 18.01 21.48 -14.73
N GLN A 209 16.77 21.15 -15.09
CA GLN A 209 16.39 20.94 -16.48
C GLN A 209 16.54 22.22 -17.34
N HIS A 210 16.23 23.39 -16.78
CA HIS A 210 16.40 24.68 -17.48
C HIS A 210 17.87 25.02 -17.72
N LEU A 211 18.76 24.62 -16.79
CA LEU A 211 20.20 24.84 -16.93
C LEU A 211 20.80 23.89 -17.98
N GLU A 212 20.40 22.62 -17.98
CA GLU A 212 20.85 21.63 -18.98
C GLU A 212 20.41 22.02 -20.41
N GLY A 213 19.18 22.52 -20.59
CA GLY A 213 18.68 22.93 -21.91
C GLY A 213 19.32 24.20 -22.48
N ALA A 214 19.86 25.08 -21.63
CA ALA A 214 20.50 26.33 -22.08
C ALA A 214 21.88 26.09 -22.73
N ASP A 215 22.61 25.07 -22.28
CA ASP A 215 23.93 24.73 -22.83
C ASP A 215 23.84 23.96 -24.16
N GLU A 216 22.77 23.19 -24.39
CA GLU A 216 22.56 22.49 -25.67
C GLU A 216 22.06 23.42 -26.79
N ALA A 217 21.32 24.48 -26.47
CA ALA A 217 20.79 25.42 -27.48
C ALA A 217 21.85 26.35 -28.09
N HIS A 218 23.06 26.43 -27.52
CA HIS A 218 24.11 27.37 -27.96
C HIS A 218 25.06 26.82 -29.04
N TRP A 219 24.96 25.53 -29.39
CA TRP A 219 25.75 24.91 -30.48
C TRP A 219 24.95 24.65 -31.76
N THR A 220 23.81 25.33 -31.96
CA THR A 220 23.27 25.43 -33.32
C THR A 220 24.30 26.15 -34.17
N GLU A 221 24.95 25.38 -35.06
CA GLU A 221 25.90 25.86 -36.05
C GLU A 221 25.37 27.16 -36.68
N PRO A 222 26.23 28.17 -36.93
CA PRO A 222 25.82 29.35 -37.66
C PRO A 222 25.20 28.88 -38.98
N LEU A 223 23.89 29.12 -39.13
CA LEU A 223 23.15 28.77 -40.33
C LEU A 223 23.95 29.27 -41.54
N PRO A 224 24.28 28.40 -42.52
CA PRO A 224 25.04 28.82 -43.68
C PRO A 224 24.32 30.01 -44.32
N GLU A 225 25.07 31.10 -44.56
CA GLU A 225 24.58 32.31 -45.20
C GLU A 225 23.89 31.93 -46.53
N GLY A 226 22.55 31.86 -46.51
CA GLY A 226 21.74 31.47 -47.68
C GLY A 226 20.53 30.56 -47.41
N ALA A 227 20.40 29.95 -46.23
CA ALA A 227 19.31 28.98 -45.95
C ALA A 227 17.90 29.60 -45.76
N TRP A 228 17.78 30.93 -45.73
CA TRP A 228 16.51 31.63 -45.53
C TRP A 228 15.68 31.83 -46.82
N GLN A 229 16.17 31.41 -47.99
CA GLN A 229 15.53 31.69 -49.27
C GLN A 229 14.58 30.60 -49.79
N THR A 230 14.40 29.49 -49.09
CA THR A 230 13.63 28.33 -49.63
C THR A 230 12.35 27.96 -48.90
N TRP A 231 11.99 28.61 -47.80
CA TRP A 231 10.84 28.17 -46.97
C TRP A 231 9.52 28.91 -47.25
N GLU A 232 9.43 29.67 -48.34
CA GLU A 232 8.29 30.58 -48.56
C GLU A 232 7.09 29.97 -49.30
N LEU A 233 7.11 28.71 -49.73
CA LEU A 233 5.99 28.13 -50.50
C LEU A 233 5.86 26.62 -50.27
N GLU A 234 4.99 26.22 -49.35
CA GLU A 234 4.13 25.02 -49.41
C GLU A 234 3.30 24.92 -48.10
N GLU A 235 2.45 25.92 -47.84
CA GLU A 235 1.27 25.74 -47.00
C GLU A 235 0.21 25.01 -47.83
N GLU A 236 0.40 23.70 -48.06
CA GLU A 236 -0.67 22.85 -48.59
C GLU A 236 -1.53 22.31 -47.44
N ASP A 237 -2.72 22.90 -47.37
CA ASP A 237 -3.97 22.45 -46.78
C ASP A 237 -4.12 20.91 -46.71
N GLN A 238 -3.75 20.31 -45.58
CA GLN A 238 -4.09 18.92 -45.23
C GLN A 238 -5.05 18.91 -44.04
N SER A 239 -6.27 19.39 -44.28
CA SER A 239 -7.42 19.03 -43.44
C SER A 239 -7.99 17.69 -43.90
N GLU A 240 -7.29 16.59 -43.60
CA GLU A 240 -7.89 15.25 -43.70
C GLU A 240 -8.58 14.92 -42.39
N GLU A 241 -9.92 14.87 -42.44
CA GLU A 241 -10.78 14.30 -41.42
C GLU A 241 -10.41 12.83 -41.19
N GLU A 242 -9.59 12.55 -40.16
CA GLU A 242 -9.44 11.19 -39.64
C GLU A 242 -10.73 10.78 -38.92
N SER A 243 -11.63 10.20 -39.73
CA SER A 243 -12.80 9.47 -39.26
C SER A 243 -12.32 8.23 -38.47
N PHE A 244 -12.36 8.30 -37.14
CA PHE A 244 -12.05 7.17 -36.26
C PHE A 244 -12.99 5.99 -36.56
N PRO A 245 -12.50 4.85 -37.10
CA PRO A 245 -13.34 3.68 -37.30
C PRO A 245 -13.73 3.11 -35.94
N GLY A 246 -15.04 2.94 -35.75
CA GLY A 246 -15.63 2.41 -34.53
C GLY A 246 -14.93 1.15 -34.05
N MET A 247 -14.37 1.24 -32.84
CA MET A 247 -13.72 0.16 -32.13
C MET A 247 -14.79 -0.86 -31.71
N HIS A 248 -15.05 -1.83 -32.59
CA HIS A 248 -15.87 -3.00 -32.26
C HIS A 248 -15.08 -3.84 -31.25
N THR A 249 -15.43 -3.73 -29.97
CA THR A 249 -14.88 -4.60 -28.91
C THR A 249 -15.53 -5.98 -29.04
N ASP A 250 -15.04 -6.79 -29.98
CA ASP A 250 -15.27 -8.23 -29.97
C ASP A 250 -14.44 -8.80 -28.81
N PHE A 251 -15.06 -8.86 -27.63
CA PHE A 251 -14.57 -9.65 -26.50
C PHE A 251 -14.72 -11.12 -26.87
N GLY A 252 -13.75 -11.64 -27.62
CA GLY A 252 -13.61 -13.07 -27.89
C GLY A 252 -13.47 -13.84 -26.58
N ASP A 253 -14.27 -14.90 -26.45
CA ASP A 253 -14.24 -15.90 -25.39
C ASP A 253 -12.80 -16.35 -25.10
N TRP A 254 -12.24 -15.84 -24.00
CA TRP A 254 -11.01 -16.35 -23.44
C TRP A 254 -11.32 -17.62 -22.65
N SER A 255 -11.04 -18.78 -23.24
CA SER A 255 -11.00 -20.05 -22.51
C SER A 255 -9.61 -20.24 -21.89
N PRO A 256 -9.49 -20.44 -20.58
CA PRO A 256 -8.20 -20.70 -19.95
C PRO A 256 -7.60 -22.02 -20.46
N PRO A 257 -6.27 -22.09 -20.67
CA PRO A 257 -5.61 -23.33 -21.06
C PRO A 257 -5.78 -24.38 -19.96
N ALA A 258 -6.07 -25.62 -20.37
CA ALA A 258 -6.15 -26.77 -19.49
C ALA A 258 -4.88 -26.89 -18.64
N ALA A 259 -5.06 -27.06 -17.33
CA ALA A 259 -3.99 -27.26 -16.37
C ALA A 259 -3.05 -28.36 -16.86
N ALA A 260 -1.77 -28.02 -17.01
CA ALA A 260 -0.72 -28.99 -17.26
C ALA A 260 -0.64 -29.93 -16.06
N GLU A 261 -0.80 -31.22 -16.30
CA GLU A 261 -0.55 -32.27 -15.33
C GLU A 261 0.94 -32.22 -14.95
N GLU A 262 1.23 -31.80 -13.72
CA GLU A 262 2.59 -31.86 -13.18
C GLU A 262 2.98 -33.32 -12.95
N SER A 263 3.93 -33.74 -13.78
CA SER A 263 4.60 -35.02 -13.77
C SER A 263 5.27 -35.31 -12.42
N GLU A 264 4.84 -36.42 -11.84
CA GLU A 264 5.37 -37.09 -10.65
C GLU A 264 6.80 -37.60 -10.90
N THR A 265 7.80 -36.73 -10.73
CA THR A 265 9.22 -37.12 -10.71
C THR A 265 10.01 -36.22 -9.78
N ASP A 266 10.13 -36.64 -8.51
CA ASP A 266 11.41 -36.64 -7.76
C ASP A 266 11.22 -37.21 -6.34
N GLN A 267 10.81 -38.48 -6.28
CA GLN A 267 11.20 -39.36 -5.16
C GLN A 267 12.55 -39.98 -5.52
N LEU A 268 13.65 -39.33 -5.16
CA LEU A 268 14.97 -39.96 -4.97
C LEU A 268 15.95 -38.88 -4.57
N MET A 269 16.11 -38.63 -3.27
CA MET A 269 17.34 -38.14 -2.61
C MET A 269 17.10 -38.12 -1.09
N ALA A 270 16.97 -39.31 -0.52
CA ALA A 270 17.16 -39.53 0.92
C ALA A 270 17.76 -40.92 1.13
N ARG A 271 19.07 -41.00 0.96
CA ARG A 271 19.95 -42.03 1.52
C ARG A 271 21.19 -41.36 2.06
#